data_AF-A0A4Z0P6U0-F1
#
_entry.id   AF-A0A4Z0P6U0-F1
#
_cell.length_a   1.000
_cell.length_b   1.000
_cell.length_c   1.000
_cell.angle_alpha   90.00
_cell.angle_beta   90.00
_cell.angle_gamma   90.00
#
_symmetry.space_group_name_H-M   'P 1'
#
loop_
_entity.id
_entity.type
_entity.pdbx_description
1 polymer ?
#
loop_
_entity_poly.entity_id
_entity_poly.type
_entity_poly.pdbx_seq_one_letter_code
_entity_poly.pdbx_strand_id
1 'polypeptide(L)'
;MMTFDQNQYVLEMTTMVDKAIERLQSEHPDWEVYTVSIWTDLGAESSAISFDSKAHSDQHTDHYNQFIKPYREALLAKHEYKKAMLYAPVEGRNDNPADFELRDFGETKHTCFVIDWDNATEEDLWDILGPVLLQIGEYVLHKTAILKRHPEFELGINGKLDWYETTWSATGKSVNRLC
;
A
#
# COMPACT_ATOMS: atom_id res chain seq x y z
N MET A 1 -1.41 -4.89 -28.57
CA MET A 1 -1.86 -6.22 -28.07
C MET A 1 -1.30 -6.37 -26.66
N MET A 2 -2.16 -6.62 -25.68
CA MET A 2 -1.75 -6.78 -24.29
C MET A 2 -1.42 -8.25 -24.02
N THR A 3 -0.26 -8.51 -23.43
CA THR A 3 0.13 -9.85 -22.96
C THR A 3 0.46 -9.77 -21.49
N PHE A 4 -0.29 -10.49 -20.64
CA PHE A 4 -0.02 -10.65 -19.23
C PHE A 4 0.21 -12.13 -18.92
N ASP A 5 1.41 -12.47 -18.45
CA ASP A 5 1.74 -13.78 -17.93
C ASP A 5 1.54 -13.80 -16.41
N GLN A 6 0.36 -14.26 -16.01
CA GLN A 6 -0.02 -14.38 -14.60
C GLN A 6 0.96 -15.25 -13.79
N ASN A 7 1.49 -16.33 -14.36
CA ASN A 7 2.37 -17.24 -13.62
C ASN A 7 3.71 -16.58 -13.34
N GLN A 8 4.25 -15.87 -14.34
CA GLN A 8 5.48 -15.11 -14.18
C GLN A 8 5.29 -13.95 -13.17
N TYR A 9 4.16 -13.24 -13.23
CA TYR A 9 3.83 -12.20 -12.25
C TYR A 9 3.83 -12.74 -10.82
N VAL A 10 3.12 -13.87 -10.59
CA VAL A 10 3.07 -14.50 -9.27
C VAL A 10 4.46 -14.91 -8.80
N LEU A 11 5.29 -15.49 -9.67
CA LEU A 11 6.66 -15.87 -9.35
C LEU A 11 7.51 -14.65 -8.95
N GLU A 12 7.43 -13.56 -9.72
CA GLU A 12 8.17 -12.32 -9.44
C GLU A 12 7.74 -11.71 -8.11
N MET A 13 6.43 -11.59 -7.87
CA MET A 13 5.88 -11.03 -6.63
C MET A 13 6.24 -11.86 -5.40
N THR A 14 6.02 -13.19 -5.45
CA THR A 14 6.34 -14.07 -4.32
C THR A 14 7.84 -14.09 -4.00
N THR A 15 8.69 -14.06 -5.04
CA THR A 15 10.15 -13.96 -4.87
C THR A 15 10.56 -12.63 -4.22
N MET A 16 9.97 -11.51 -4.64
CA MET A 16 10.22 -10.20 -4.02
C MET A 16 9.82 -10.20 -2.54
N VAL A 17 8.62 -10.70 -2.25
CA VAL A 17 8.08 -10.76 -0.88
C VAL A 17 8.95 -11.63 0.02
N ASP A 18 9.36 -12.80 -0.45
CA ASP A 18 10.19 -13.72 0.33
C ASP A 18 11.52 -13.08 0.72
N LYS A 19 12.20 -12.46 -0.26
CA LYS A 19 13.46 -11.74 -0.01
C LYS A 19 13.28 -10.57 0.94
N ALA A 20 12.20 -9.80 0.80
CA ALA A 20 11.92 -8.67 1.68
C ALA A 20 11.67 -9.13 3.13
N ILE A 21 10.92 -10.20 3.33
CA ILE A 21 10.64 -10.74 4.66
C ILE A 21 11.91 -11.31 5.30
N GLU A 22 12.71 -12.09 4.56
CA GLU A 22 14.00 -12.61 5.03
C GLU A 22 14.94 -11.46 5.42
N ARG A 23 15.01 -10.42 4.58
CA ARG A 23 15.80 -9.23 4.84
C ARG A 23 15.32 -8.49 6.09
N LEU A 24 14.01 -8.30 6.27
CA LEU A 24 13.45 -7.63 7.43
C LEU A 24 13.77 -8.39 8.73
N GLN A 25 13.65 -9.73 8.73
CA GLN A 25 14.02 -10.55 9.89
C GLN A 25 15.52 -10.47 10.22
N SER A 26 16.38 -10.31 9.22
CA SER A 26 17.83 -10.20 9.42
C SER A 26 18.27 -8.81 9.86
N GLU A 27 17.75 -7.75 9.24
CA GLU A 27 18.15 -6.36 9.50
C GLU A 27 17.43 -5.78 10.73
N HIS A 28 16.21 -6.24 11.01
CA HIS A 28 15.30 -5.68 12.02
C HIS A 28 14.56 -6.77 12.82
N PRO A 29 15.27 -7.71 13.50
CA PRO A 29 14.66 -8.90 14.10
C PRO A 29 13.59 -8.62 15.18
N ASP A 30 13.71 -7.49 15.89
CA ASP A 30 12.79 -7.10 16.97
C ASP A 30 11.74 -6.07 16.55
N TRP A 31 11.78 -5.63 15.28
CA TRP A 31 10.91 -4.58 14.78
C TRP A 31 9.48 -5.09 14.66
N GLU A 32 8.55 -4.29 15.17
CA GLU A 32 7.13 -4.65 15.23
C GLU A 32 6.40 -4.04 14.04
N VAL A 33 5.89 -4.91 13.17
CA VAL A 33 5.19 -4.53 11.94
C VAL A 33 3.78 -4.05 12.28
N TYR A 34 3.48 -2.79 11.98
CA TYR A 34 2.15 -2.23 12.16
C TYR A 34 1.35 -2.18 10.85
N THR A 35 2.01 -1.78 9.76
CA THR A 35 1.38 -1.73 8.43
C THR A 35 2.29 -2.38 7.41
N VAL A 36 1.69 -3.13 6.48
CA VAL A 36 2.36 -3.60 5.26
C VAL A 36 1.57 -3.07 4.07
N SER A 37 2.26 -2.63 3.04
CA SER A 37 1.64 -2.34 1.74
C SER A 37 2.36 -3.12 0.65
N ILE A 38 1.58 -3.74 -0.24
CA ILE A 38 2.07 -4.27 -1.52
C ILE A 38 1.36 -3.51 -2.61
N TRP A 39 2.10 -2.94 -3.55
CA TRP A 39 1.49 -2.27 -4.68
C TRP A 39 2.14 -2.68 -5.99
N THR A 40 1.38 -2.53 -7.07
CA THR A 40 1.85 -2.66 -8.45
C THR A 40 1.48 -1.39 -9.22
N ASP A 41 2.49 -0.71 -9.75
CA ASP A 41 2.32 0.41 -10.67
C ASP A 41 2.42 -0.13 -12.10
N LEU A 42 1.29 -0.12 -12.81
CA LEU A 42 1.20 -0.54 -14.21
C LEU A 42 2.00 0.37 -15.15
N GLY A 43 2.04 1.68 -14.88
CA GLY A 43 2.79 2.66 -15.67
C GLY A 43 4.30 2.47 -15.53
N ALA A 44 4.76 2.14 -14.33
CA ALA A 44 6.16 1.83 -14.04
C ALA A 44 6.51 0.35 -14.26
N GLU A 45 5.54 -0.50 -14.55
CA GLU A 45 5.63 -1.97 -14.62
C GLU A 45 6.41 -2.56 -13.43
N SER A 46 6.20 -2.01 -12.24
CA SER A 46 6.97 -2.34 -11.05
C SER A 46 6.06 -2.59 -9.87
N SER A 47 6.51 -3.44 -8.96
CA SER A 47 5.85 -3.64 -7.68
C SER A 47 6.81 -3.47 -6.54
N ALA A 48 6.28 -3.10 -5.38
CA ALA A 48 7.05 -3.04 -4.16
C ALA A 48 6.26 -3.54 -2.94
N ILE A 49 7.02 -3.89 -1.90
CA ILE A 49 6.53 -4.14 -0.55
C ILE A 49 7.15 -3.10 0.40
N SER A 50 6.30 -2.47 1.20
CA SER A 50 6.70 -1.47 2.20
C SER A 50 6.19 -1.85 3.59
N PHE A 51 6.90 -1.42 4.63
CA PHE A 51 6.53 -1.66 6.03
C PHE A 51 6.52 -0.36 6.83
N ASP A 52 5.55 -0.23 7.73
CA ASP A 52 5.48 0.90 8.67
C ASP A 52 5.34 0.43 10.12
N SER A 53 5.93 1.21 11.04
CA SER A 53 5.76 1.02 12.48
C SER A 53 4.61 1.88 13.00
N LYS A 54 4.06 1.52 14.16
CA LYS A 54 3.01 2.33 14.79
C LYS A 54 3.51 3.73 15.15
N ALA A 55 4.74 3.81 15.68
CA ALA A 55 5.35 5.07 16.07
C ALA A 55 5.55 6.00 14.87
N HIS A 56 6.03 5.46 13.75
CA HIS A 56 6.21 6.23 12.53
C HIS A 56 4.87 6.69 11.93
N SER A 57 3.89 5.78 11.83
CA SER A 57 2.54 6.09 11.37
C SER A 57 1.89 7.22 12.20
N ASP A 58 1.97 7.15 13.54
CA ASP A 58 1.39 8.17 14.43
C ASP A 58 2.07 9.52 14.24
N GLN A 59 3.41 9.50 14.18
CA GLN A 59 4.19 10.70 13.95
C GLN A 59 3.85 11.35 12.59
N HIS A 60 3.65 10.54 11.55
CA HIS A 60 3.26 11.03 10.23
C HIS A 60 1.88 11.70 10.28
N THR A 61 0.87 11.04 10.85
CA THR A 61 -0.49 11.58 11.00
C THR A 61 -0.49 12.89 11.80
N ASP A 62 0.24 12.94 12.91
CA ASP A 62 0.38 14.15 13.72
C ASP A 62 1.07 15.29 12.96
N HIS A 63 2.14 14.97 12.21
CA HIS A 63 2.83 15.94 11.38
C HIS A 63 1.92 16.51 10.29
N TYR A 64 1.20 15.65 9.56
CA TYR A 64 0.25 16.05 8.54
C TYR A 64 -0.82 16.98 9.12
N ASN A 65 -1.42 16.60 10.26
CA ASN A 65 -2.44 17.40 10.94
C ASN A 65 -1.93 18.77 11.39
N GLN A 66 -0.68 18.85 11.86
CA GLN A 66 -0.04 20.12 12.19
C GLN A 66 0.21 20.98 10.94
N PHE A 67 0.64 20.36 9.84
CA PHE A 67 0.92 21.03 8.58
C PHE A 67 -0.33 21.63 7.92
N ILE A 68 -1.44 20.88 7.90
CA ILE A 68 -2.70 21.32 7.26
C ILE A 68 -3.52 22.31 8.10
N LYS A 69 -3.31 22.34 9.43
CA LYS A 69 -4.02 23.23 10.37
C LYS A 69 -4.09 24.71 9.95
N PRO A 70 -2.98 25.40 9.61
CA PRO A 70 -3.05 26.82 9.23
C PRO A 70 -3.88 27.07 7.97
N TYR A 71 -3.88 26.15 6.99
CA TYR A 71 -4.71 26.26 5.79
C TYR A 71 -6.19 26.17 6.13
N ARG A 72 -6.55 25.21 6.99
CA ARG A 72 -7.92 25.05 7.50
C ARG A 72 -8.37 26.31 8.26
N GLU A 73 -7.55 26.80 9.18
CA GLU A 73 -7.86 28.01 9.98
C GLU A 73 -8.06 29.25 9.09
N ALA A 74 -7.23 29.42 8.05
CA ALA A 74 -7.38 30.51 7.09
C ALA A 74 -8.69 30.43 6.29
N LEU A 75 -9.14 29.21 5.92
CA LEU A 75 -10.42 29.01 5.23
C LEU A 75 -11.62 29.26 6.16
N LEU A 76 -11.53 28.82 7.42
CA LEU A 76 -12.55 29.09 8.43
C LEU A 76 -12.72 30.59 8.70
N ALA A 77 -11.61 31.33 8.78
CA ALA A 77 -11.64 32.79 8.95
C ALA A 77 -12.29 33.53 7.77
N LYS A 78 -12.27 32.94 6.57
CA LYS A 78 -12.94 33.45 5.37
C LYS A 78 -14.38 32.94 5.20
N HIS A 79 -14.90 32.19 6.17
CA HIS A 79 -16.20 31.52 6.09
C HIS A 79 -16.32 30.53 4.91
N GLU A 80 -15.20 30.01 4.40
CA GLU A 80 -15.15 29.01 3.32
C GLU A 80 -15.30 27.58 3.85
N TYR A 81 -16.37 27.32 4.61
CA TYR A 81 -16.53 26.09 5.41
C TYR A 81 -16.41 24.79 4.61
N LYS A 82 -17.02 24.72 3.41
CA LYS A 82 -16.96 23.52 2.56
C LYS A 82 -15.53 23.16 2.16
N LYS A 83 -14.69 24.16 1.89
CA LYS A 83 -13.27 23.95 1.59
C LYS A 83 -12.48 23.62 2.84
N ALA A 84 -12.78 24.26 3.97
CA ALA A 84 -12.15 23.95 5.24
C ALA A 84 -12.40 22.49 5.68
N MET A 85 -13.52 21.88 5.30
CA MET A 85 -13.79 20.46 5.55
C MET A 85 -12.83 19.52 4.82
N LEU A 86 -12.29 19.90 3.66
CA LEU A 86 -11.28 19.11 2.93
C LEU A 86 -9.94 19.04 3.66
N TYR A 87 -9.73 19.93 4.63
CA TYR A 87 -8.53 19.99 5.48
C TYR A 87 -8.89 19.68 6.94
N ALA A 88 -9.94 18.90 7.18
CA ALA A 88 -10.19 18.40 8.53
C ALA A 88 -9.01 17.52 8.99
N PRO A 89 -8.68 17.49 10.29
CA PRO A 89 -7.70 16.57 10.80
C PRO A 89 -8.05 15.12 10.42
N VAL A 90 -7.06 14.38 9.97
CA VAL A 90 -7.18 12.94 9.69
C VAL A 90 -6.85 12.17 10.96
N GLU A 91 -7.58 11.07 11.19
CA GLU A 91 -7.36 10.16 12.31
C GLU A 91 -7.04 8.78 11.75
N GLY A 92 -6.22 8.02 12.47
CA GLY A 92 -5.89 6.64 12.11
C GLY A 92 -4.46 6.46 11.59
N ARG A 93 -4.26 5.36 10.87
CA ARG A 93 -2.96 4.93 10.35
C ARG A 93 -2.55 5.75 9.13
N ASN A 94 -1.25 5.90 8.93
CA ASN A 94 -0.70 6.25 7.63
C ASN A 94 -0.98 5.09 6.66
N ASP A 95 -1.74 5.37 5.62
CA ASP A 95 -2.12 4.44 4.57
C ASP A 95 -1.47 4.78 3.21
N ASN A 96 -0.63 5.81 3.14
CA ASN A 96 0.14 6.13 1.94
C ASN A 96 1.50 5.41 1.94
N PRO A 97 1.73 4.39 1.09
CA PRO A 97 2.97 3.62 1.08
C PRO A 97 4.21 4.47 0.78
N ALA A 98 4.04 5.58 0.06
CA ALA A 98 5.12 6.50 -0.27
C ALA A 98 5.73 7.21 0.96
N ASP A 99 5.00 7.19 2.07
CA ASP A 99 5.36 7.82 3.33
C ASP A 99 5.68 6.77 4.42
N PHE A 100 5.86 5.49 4.10
CA PHE A 100 6.17 4.47 5.11
C PHE A 100 7.63 4.54 5.59
N GLU A 101 7.89 4.13 6.84
CA GLU A 101 9.23 4.12 7.44
C GLU A 101 10.23 3.30 6.60
N LEU A 102 9.80 2.09 6.19
CA LEU A 102 10.55 1.21 5.30
C LEU A 102 9.83 1.15 3.95
N ARG A 103 9.84 2.26 3.23
CA ARG A 103 9.31 2.38 1.87
C ARG A 103 10.15 1.58 0.87
N ASP A 104 9.47 0.96 -0.10
CA ASP A 104 10.05 0.24 -1.24
C ASP A 104 11.11 -0.77 -0.80
N PHE A 105 10.87 -1.41 0.35
CA PHE A 105 11.86 -2.23 1.05
C PHE A 105 12.30 -3.46 0.23
N GLY A 106 11.37 -3.99 -0.56
CA GLY A 106 11.65 -4.86 -1.70
C GLY A 106 10.91 -4.35 -2.93
N GLU A 107 11.57 -4.41 -4.09
CA GLU A 107 11.04 -3.95 -5.37
C GLU A 107 11.34 -4.98 -6.46
N THR A 108 10.45 -5.10 -7.44
CA THR A 108 10.70 -5.84 -8.67
C THR A 108 10.17 -5.09 -9.88
N LYS A 109 10.97 -5.07 -10.95
CA LYS A 109 10.54 -4.64 -12.28
C LYS A 109 10.00 -5.87 -13.02
N HIS A 110 8.78 -5.78 -13.52
CA HIS A 110 8.10 -6.90 -14.14
C HIS A 110 8.52 -7.13 -15.58
N THR A 111 8.57 -8.40 -15.95
CA THR A 111 8.73 -8.84 -17.35
C THR A 111 7.48 -9.54 -17.89
N CYS A 112 6.51 -9.74 -17.01
CA CYS A 112 5.29 -10.51 -17.26
C CYS A 112 4.18 -9.72 -17.94
N PHE A 113 4.38 -8.42 -18.22
CA PHE A 113 3.45 -7.68 -19.06
C PHE A 113 4.15 -6.77 -20.05
N VAL A 114 3.52 -6.63 -21.20
CA VAL A 114 3.84 -5.63 -22.23
C VAL A 114 2.57 -4.84 -22.46
N ILE A 115 2.59 -3.56 -22.07
CA ILE A 115 1.42 -2.69 -22.18
C ILE A 115 1.52 -1.86 -23.44
N ASP A 116 0.58 -2.09 -24.35
CA ASP A 116 0.38 -1.28 -25.53
C ASP A 116 -0.62 -0.18 -25.22
N TRP A 117 -0.12 0.94 -24.70
CA TRP A 117 -0.93 2.08 -24.25
C TRP A 117 -1.74 2.73 -25.38
N ASP A 118 -1.39 2.51 -26.65
CA ASP A 118 -2.18 3.00 -27.79
C ASP A 118 -3.51 2.22 -27.94
N ASN A 119 -3.60 1.02 -27.37
CA ASN A 119 -4.71 0.08 -27.58
C ASN A 119 -5.29 -0.53 -26.29
N ALA A 120 -4.76 -0.21 -25.12
CA ALA A 120 -5.22 -0.70 -23.82
C ALA A 120 -5.63 0.46 -22.92
N THR A 121 -6.68 0.26 -22.12
CA THR A 121 -6.99 1.17 -21.02
C THR A 121 -6.47 0.61 -19.70
N GLU A 122 -6.27 1.49 -18.72
CA GLU A 122 -5.90 1.07 -17.36
C GLU A 122 -7.00 0.19 -16.72
N GLU A 123 -8.27 0.43 -17.08
CA GLU A 123 -9.39 -0.39 -16.62
C GLU A 123 -9.30 -1.84 -17.09
N ASP A 124 -8.93 -2.06 -18.36
CA ASP A 124 -8.73 -3.40 -18.92
C ASP A 124 -7.61 -4.17 -18.20
N LEU A 125 -6.59 -3.45 -17.71
CA LEU A 125 -5.47 -4.03 -16.97
C LEU A 125 -5.86 -4.43 -15.56
N TRP A 126 -6.63 -3.60 -14.86
CA TRP A 126 -7.08 -3.87 -13.49
C TRP A 126 -8.03 -5.07 -13.40
N ASP A 127 -8.85 -5.30 -14.43
CA ASP A 127 -9.73 -6.48 -14.49
C ASP A 127 -8.94 -7.81 -14.48
N ILE A 128 -7.70 -7.80 -14.98
CA ILE A 128 -6.82 -8.97 -15.00
C ILE A 128 -5.88 -8.99 -13.79
N LEU A 129 -5.28 -7.85 -13.44
CA LEU A 129 -4.30 -7.74 -12.36
C LEU A 129 -4.95 -7.89 -10.98
N GLY A 130 -6.11 -7.27 -10.77
CA GLY A 130 -6.79 -7.21 -9.47
C GLY A 130 -6.98 -8.57 -8.80
N PRO A 131 -7.56 -9.58 -9.49
CA PRO A 131 -7.72 -10.93 -8.94
C PRO A 131 -6.39 -11.60 -8.54
N VAL A 132 -5.31 -11.32 -9.25
CA VAL A 132 -3.98 -11.90 -8.98
C VAL A 132 -3.29 -11.16 -7.85
N LEU A 133 -3.40 -9.83 -7.80
CA LEU A 133 -2.88 -9.03 -6.70
C LEU A 133 -3.58 -9.36 -5.37
N LEU A 134 -4.88 -9.70 -5.40
CA LEU A 134 -5.58 -10.26 -4.25
C LEU A 134 -4.97 -11.57 -3.74
N GLN A 135 -4.59 -12.48 -4.65
CA GLN A 135 -3.89 -13.73 -4.29
C GLN A 135 -2.52 -13.43 -3.67
N ILE A 136 -1.81 -12.43 -4.19
CA ILE A 136 -0.56 -11.96 -3.59
C ILE A 136 -0.78 -11.36 -2.19
N GLY A 137 -1.84 -10.58 -1.99
CA GLY A 137 -2.22 -10.07 -0.67
C GLY A 137 -2.44 -11.19 0.34
N GLU A 138 -3.16 -12.26 -0.03
CA GLU A 138 -3.34 -13.44 0.83
C GLU A 138 -2.02 -14.16 1.11
N TYR A 139 -1.18 -14.32 0.10
CA TYR A 139 0.16 -14.88 0.26
C TYR A 139 0.99 -14.08 1.26
N VAL A 140 1.03 -12.75 1.12
CA VAL A 140 1.78 -11.84 2.00
C VAL A 140 1.23 -11.88 3.41
N LEU A 141 -0.09 -11.94 3.58
CA LEU A 141 -0.72 -12.11 4.88
C LEU A 141 -0.29 -13.42 5.55
N HIS A 142 -0.08 -14.50 4.80
CA HIS A 142 0.45 -15.73 5.40
C HIS A 142 1.95 -15.62 5.70
N LYS A 143 2.75 -15.10 4.77
CA LYS A 143 4.20 -15.00 4.93
C LYS A 143 4.60 -14.08 6.08
N THR A 144 3.90 -12.97 6.27
CA THR A 144 4.20 -12.02 7.34
C THR A 144 3.81 -12.52 8.74
N ALA A 145 3.22 -13.72 8.88
CA ALA A 145 2.81 -14.28 10.18
C ALA A 145 4.00 -14.73 11.04
N ILE A 146 5.16 -14.90 10.42
CA ILE A 146 6.43 -15.19 11.13
C ILE A 146 7.08 -13.93 11.71
N LEU A 147 6.59 -12.74 11.33
CA LEU A 147 7.08 -11.46 11.82
C LEU A 147 6.40 -11.10 13.14
N LYS A 148 7.06 -10.25 13.92
CA LYS A 148 6.44 -9.64 15.11
C LYS A 148 5.43 -8.59 14.64
N ARG A 149 4.14 -8.93 14.69
CA ARG A 149 3.05 -8.03 14.30
C ARG A 149 2.51 -7.26 15.49
N HIS A 150 2.24 -5.97 15.29
CA HIS A 150 1.45 -5.18 16.21
C HIS A 150 0.03 -5.77 16.33
N PRO A 151 -0.66 -5.64 17.49
CA PRO A 151 -2.05 -6.11 17.65
C PRO A 151 -3.05 -5.54 16.62
N GLU A 152 -2.77 -4.33 16.14
CA GLU A 152 -3.56 -3.62 15.12
C GLU A 152 -2.96 -3.72 13.71
N PHE A 153 -2.20 -4.79 13.44
CA PHE A 153 -1.59 -5.04 12.14
C PHE A 153 -2.61 -4.96 10.99
N GLU A 154 -2.21 -4.30 9.90
CA GLU A 154 -2.98 -4.26 8.65
C GLU A 154 -2.05 -4.41 7.44
N LEU A 155 -2.44 -5.26 6.52
CA LEU A 155 -1.87 -5.35 5.18
C LEU A 155 -2.83 -4.66 4.22
N GLY A 156 -2.32 -3.81 3.33
CA GLY A 156 -3.08 -3.26 2.22
C GLY A 156 -2.44 -3.57 0.88
N ILE A 157 -3.28 -3.60 -0.16
CA ILE A 157 -2.85 -3.59 -1.55
C ILE A 157 -3.45 -2.40 -2.28
N ASN A 158 -2.79 -1.96 -3.35
CA ASN A 158 -3.41 -1.01 -4.26
C ASN A 158 -4.48 -1.69 -5.13
N GLY A 159 -5.33 -0.85 -5.72
CA GLY A 159 -6.33 -1.23 -6.69
C GLY A 159 -6.53 -0.13 -7.71
N LYS A 160 -7.66 -0.18 -8.41
CA LYS A 160 -8.00 0.77 -9.48
C LYS A 160 -8.18 2.20 -8.95
N LEU A 161 -8.62 2.35 -7.71
CA LEU A 161 -9.05 3.64 -7.15
C LEU A 161 -8.02 4.25 -6.21
N ASP A 162 -7.24 3.43 -5.50
CA ASP A 162 -6.35 3.88 -4.44
C ASP A 162 -5.10 2.98 -4.29
N TRP A 163 -4.04 3.55 -3.74
CA TRP A 163 -2.80 2.86 -3.34
C TRP A 163 -2.99 1.93 -2.13
N TYR A 164 -4.10 2.06 -1.39
CA TYR A 164 -4.41 1.24 -0.21
C TYR A 164 -5.89 0.80 -0.18
N GLU A 165 -6.37 0.22 -1.28
CA GLU A 165 -7.79 -0.06 -1.53
C GLU A 165 -8.33 -1.29 -0.78
N THR A 166 -7.63 -2.44 -0.84
CA THR A 166 -8.07 -3.68 -0.16
C THR A 166 -7.15 -4.01 0.99
N THR A 167 -7.73 -4.34 2.15
CA THR A 167 -6.97 -4.57 3.37
C THR A 167 -7.28 -5.91 4.05
N TRP A 168 -6.34 -6.36 4.88
CA TRP A 168 -6.48 -7.52 5.76
C TRP A 168 -6.00 -7.15 7.15
N SER A 169 -6.78 -7.54 8.16
CA SER A 169 -6.30 -7.61 9.53
C SER A 169 -5.51 -8.91 9.75
N ALA A 170 -4.81 -9.01 10.89
CA ALA A 170 -4.18 -10.25 11.31
C ALA A 170 -5.14 -11.46 11.40
N THR A 171 -6.45 -11.20 11.55
CA THR A 171 -7.49 -12.25 11.67
C THR A 171 -8.17 -12.61 10.34
N GLY A 172 -7.82 -11.95 9.24
CA GLY A 172 -8.38 -12.21 7.92
C GLY A 172 -8.76 -10.94 7.16
N LYS A 173 -9.32 -11.14 5.95
CA LYS A 173 -9.65 -10.07 5.00
C LYS A 173 -10.71 -9.12 5.53
N SER A 174 -10.48 -7.83 5.37
CA SER A 174 -11.43 -6.76 5.66
C SER A 174 -11.77 -6.08 4.32
N VAL A 175 -13.01 -6.20 3.86
CA VAL A 175 -13.39 -5.64 2.55
C VAL A 175 -13.80 -4.17 2.69
N ASN A 176 -13.14 -3.32 1.88
CA ASN A 176 -13.40 -1.91 1.54
C ASN A 176 -13.25 -0.87 2.66
N ARG A 177 -12.15 -0.10 2.60
CA ARG A 177 -12.21 1.34 2.92
C ARG A 177 -12.47 2.09 1.62
N LEU A 178 -13.61 2.76 1.53
CA LEU A 178 -13.70 3.93 0.66
C LEU A 178 -13.02 5.03 1.46
N CYS A 179 -11.77 5.33 1.14
CA CYS A 179 -11.08 6.52 1.64
C CYS A 179 -11.85 7.78 1.21
#